data_AF-A0A7V1APG1-F1
#
_entry.id   AF-A0A7V1APG1-F1
#
_cell.length_a   1.000
_cell.length_b   1.000
_cell.length_c   1.000
_cell.angle_alpha   90.00
_cell.angle_beta   90.00
_cell.angle_gamma   90.00
#
_symmetry.space_group_name_H-M   'P 1'
#
loop_
_entity.id
_entity.type
_entity.pdbx_description
1 polymer ?
#
loop_
_entity_poly.entity_id
_entity_poly.type
_entity_poly.pdbx_seq_one_letter_code
_entity_poly.pdbx_strand_id
1 'polypeptide(L)' 'VFRGKIVDISPRTLTVEATGTEDKVNAIISMLRPFGLKEVARTGHVALKREFQGET' A
#
# COMPACT_ATOMS: atom_id res chain seq x y z
N VAL A 1 -8.29 0.42 -8.95
CA VAL A 1 -8.23 1.61 -8.06
C VAL A 1 -6.88 1.71 -7.33
N PHE A 2 -6.52 0.81 -6.42
CA PHE A 2 -5.28 0.93 -5.62
C PHE A 2 -4.08 0.06 -6.03
N ARG A 3 -4.25 -0.95 -6.90
CA ARG A 3 -3.19 -1.90 -7.28
C ARG A 3 -2.51 -2.58 -6.07
N GLY A 4 -3.31 -3.01 -5.10
CA GLY A 4 -2.83 -3.86 -4.00
C GLY A 4 -2.95 -5.35 -4.34
N LYS A 5 -2.22 -6.19 -3.61
CA LYS A 5 -2.21 -7.65 -3.75
C LYS A 5 -2.57 -8.30 -2.41
N ILE A 6 -3.38 -9.35 -2.45
CA ILE A 6 -3.61 -10.21 -1.28
C ILE A 6 -2.41 -11.14 -1.17
N VAL A 7 -1.69 -11.06 -0.05
CA VAL A 7 -0.46 -11.84 0.18
C VAL A 7 -0.68 -13.02 1.11
N ASP A 8 -1.73 -12.98 1.92
CA ASP A 8 -2.13 -14.09 2.80
C ASP A 8 -3.65 -14.13 2.98
N ILE A 9 -4.17 -15.35 3.14
CA ILE A 9 -5.59 -15.64 3.34
C ILE A 9 -5.74 -16.65 4.47
N SER A 10 -6.56 -16.31 5.44
CA SER A 10 -6.96 -17.19 6.53
C SER A 10 -8.49 -17.16 6.68
N PRO A 11 -9.11 -18.14 7.37
CA PRO A 11 -10.57 -18.21 7.48
C PRO A 11 -11.24 -16.97 8.10
N ARG A 12 -10.49 -16.14 8.83
CA ARG A 12 -11.00 -14.94 9.53
C ARG A 12 -10.24 -13.66 9.20
N THR A 13 -9.21 -13.70 8.35
CA THR A 13 -8.34 -12.56 8.06
C THR A 13 -7.80 -12.61 6.63
N LEU A 14 -7.53 -11.43 6.09
CA LEU A 14 -6.85 -11.25 4.81
C LEU A 14 -5.71 -10.26 5.04
N THR A 15 -4.54 -10.55 4.48
CA THR A 15 -3.40 -9.63 4.49
C THR A 15 -3.22 -9.06 3.09
N VAL A 16 -3.19 -7.74 2.99
CA VAL A 16 -3.07 -7.01 1.72
C VAL A 16 -1.81 -6.16 1.73
N GLU A 17 -0.99 -6.28 0.70
CA GLU A 17 0.11 -5.37 0.43
C GLU A 17 -0.30 -4.32 -0.61
N ALA A 18 0.16 -3.09 -0.46
CA ALA A 18 -0.01 -2.05 -1.46
C ALA A 18 1.12 -1.03 -1.40
N THR A 19 1.51 -0.53 -2.57
CA THR A 19 2.53 0.50 -2.72
C THR A 19 1.95 1.73 -3.43
N GLY A 20 2.36 2.91 -2.98
CA GLY A 20 1.88 4.17 -3.54
C GLY A 20 2.44 5.39 -2.84
N THR A 21 1.95 6.56 -3.27
CA THR A 21 2.11 7.81 -2.54
C THR A 21 1.44 7.72 -1.17
N GLU A 22 1.82 8.62 -0.26
CA GLU A 22 1.23 8.65 1.08
C GLU A 22 -0.29 8.80 1.06
N ASP A 23 -0.83 9.71 0.23
CA ASP A 23 -2.28 9.89 0.09
C ASP A 23 -2.98 8.61 -0.32
N LYS A 24 -2.35 7.84 -1.21
CA LYS A 24 -2.88 6.56 -1.68
C LYS A 24 -2.89 5.51 -0.57
N VAL A 25 -1.82 5.44 0.23
CA VAL A 25 -1.74 4.53 1.39
C VAL A 25 -2.79 4.91 2.44
N ASN A 26 -2.93 6.20 2.75
CA ASN A 26 -3.93 6.70 3.70
C ASN A 26 -5.36 6.43 3.23
N ALA A 27 -5.64 6.57 1.94
CA ALA A 27 -6.94 6.26 1.35
C ALA A 27 -7.30 4.76 1.49
N ILE A 28 -6.33 3.86 1.27
CA ILE A 28 -6.53 2.41 1.46
C ILE A 28 -6.86 2.09 2.92
N ILE A 29 -6.09 2.63 3.86
CA ILE A 29 -6.31 2.39 5.29
C ILE A 29 -7.71 2.87 5.69
N SER A 30 -8.09 4.09 5.28
CA SER A 30 -9.42 4.65 5.57
C SER A 30 -10.55 3.81 4.98
N MET A 31 -10.38 3.29 3.76
CA MET A 31 -11.34 2.40 3.13
C MET A 31 -11.45 1.05 3.85
N LEU A 32 -10.36 0.53 4.41
CA LEU A 32 -10.32 -0.77 5.10
C LEU A 32 -10.77 -0.70 6.57
N ARG A 33 -10.74 0.48 7.21
CA ARG A 33 -11.17 0.66 8.61
C ARG A 33 -12.55 0.04 8.92
N PRO A 34 -13.61 0.23 8.13
CA PRO A 34 -14.94 -0.35 8.41
C PRO A 34 -14.97 -1.88 8.40
N PHE A 35 -14.01 -2.54 7.75
CA PHE A 35 -13.95 -4.00 7.64
C PHE A 35 -13.26 -4.66 8.85
N GLY A 36 -12.87 -3.89 9.87
CA GLY A 36 -12.18 -4.43 11.04
C GLY A 36 -10.67 -4.59 10.80
N LEU A 37 -10.03 -3.50 10.38
CA LEU A 37 -8.57 -3.40 10.24
C LEU A 37 -7.87 -3.80 11.55
N LYS A 38 -7.24 -4.98 11.56
CA LYS A 38 -6.62 -5.53 12.77
C LYS A 38 -5.25 -4.92 13.06
N GLU A 39 -4.40 -4.86 12.03
CA GLU A 39 -3.01 -4.45 12.13
C GLU A 39 -2.59 -3.70 10.85
N VAL A 40 -1.64 -2.77 10.99
CA VAL A 40 -1.02 -2.05 9.87
C VAL A 40 0.48 -1.95 10.08
N ALA A 41 1.25 -2.43 9.11
CA ALA A 41 2.67 -2.16 9.00
C ALA A 41 2.91 -1.24 7.80
N ARG A 42 3.61 -0.11 8.00
CA ARG A 42 4.01 0.82 6.93
C ARG A 42 5.49 1.17 7.06
N THR A 43 6.16 1.28 5.93
CA THR A 43 7.59 1.59 5.84
C THR A 43 7.89 3.09 5.91
N GLY A 44 6.88 3.95 5.72
CA GLY A 44 7.09 5.41 5.60
C GLY A 44 7.46 5.83 4.18
N HIS A 45 7.99 7.05 4.02
CA HIS A 45 8.47 7.51 2.72
C HIS A 45 9.81 6.87 2.38
N VAL A 46 9.88 6.28 1.20
CA VAL A 46 11.12 5.80 0.61
C VAL A 46 11.27 6.49 -0.75
N ALA A 47 12.42 7.14 -0.96
CA ALA A 47 12.68 7.90 -2.18
C ALA A 47 13.99 7.43 -2.80
N LEU A 48 13.97 7.27 -4.12
CA LEU A 48 15.14 7.03 -4.95
C LEU A 48 15.10 8.01 -6.12
N LYS A 49 16.25 8.59 -6.46
CA LYS A 49 16.36 9.46 -7.63
C LYS A 49 16.02 8.62 -8.87
N ARG A 50 15.10 9.10 -9.69
CA ARG A 50 14.80 8.46 -10.98
C ARG A 50 15.98 8.68 -11.92
N GLU A 51 16.36 7.65 -12.67
CA GLU A 51 17.33 7.83 -13.75
C GLU A 51 16.75 8.77 -14.81
N PHE A 52 17.60 9.66 -15.31
CA PHE A 52 17.26 10.57 -16.38
C PHE A 52 17.54 9.85 -17.71
N GLN A 53 16.50 9.37 -18.38
CA GLN A 53 16.56 8.97 -19.78
C GLN A 53 16.18 10.17 -20.64
N GLY A 54 17.11 11.10 -20.80
CA GLY A 54 17.05 12.11 -21.85
C GLY A 54 18.35 12.01 -22.64
N GLU A 55 18.25 11.70 -23.93
CA GLU A 55 19.38 11.86 -24.84
C GLU A 55 19.70 13.36 -24.92
N THR A 56 20.90 13.73 -24.46
CA THR A 56 21.47 15.08 -24.63
C THR A 56 21.66 15.43 -26.09
#